data_AF-A0A7W0GTT7-F1
#
_entry.id   AF-A0A7W0GTT7-F1
#
_cell.length_a   1.000
_cell.length_b   1.000
_cell.length_c   1.000
_cell.angle_alpha   90.00
_cell.angle_beta   90.00
_cell.angle_gamma   90.00
#
_symmetry.space_group_name_H-M   'P 1'
#
loop_
_entity.id
_entity.type
_entity.pdbx_description
1 polymer ?
#
loop_
_entity_poly.entity_id
_entity_poly.type
_entity_poly.pdbx_seq_one_letter_code
_entity_poly.pdbx_strand_id
1 'polypeptide(L)'
;MKKVKPVVARNARELAAVLGLTPADGLEIEIRSDLNDKIIEVVRKRGLTHDQVARLAHTSRTRVTAILNRNTQDISTDLMLRVLASLGVQAKLRFRTAA
;
A
#
# COMPACT_ATOMS: atom_id res chain seq x y z
N MET A 1 1.18 21.86 -34.05
CA MET A 1 0.78 21.28 -32.75
C MET A 1 1.25 22.22 -31.64
N LYS A 2 0.37 22.62 -30.70
CA LYS A 2 0.80 23.44 -29.54
C LYS A 2 1.80 22.62 -28.70
N LYS A 3 2.95 23.20 -28.36
CA LYS A 3 3.94 22.56 -27.46
C LYS A 3 3.29 22.36 -26.10
N VAL A 4 3.09 21.11 -25.69
CA VAL A 4 2.63 20.75 -24.35
C VAL A 4 3.79 21.01 -23.38
N LYS A 5 3.51 21.68 -22.26
CA LYS A 5 4.43 21.79 -21.12
C LYS A 5 4.01 20.76 -20.07
N PRO A 6 4.63 19.58 -20.02
CA PRO A 6 4.23 18.54 -19.07
C PRO A 6 4.65 18.93 -17.65
N VAL A 7 3.79 18.61 -16.69
CA VAL A 7 4.15 18.55 -15.27
C VAL A 7 4.58 17.12 -14.98
N VAL A 8 5.77 16.92 -14.41
CA VAL A 8 6.33 15.60 -14.13
C VAL A 8 6.54 15.48 -12.64
N ALA A 9 5.86 14.52 -12.01
CA ALA A 9 6.10 14.11 -10.63
C ALA A 9 7.00 12.86 -10.64
N ARG A 10 8.06 12.86 -9.84
CA ARG A 10 9.06 11.78 -9.77
C ARG A 10 8.87 10.83 -8.59
N ASN A 11 8.02 11.19 -7.65
CA ASN A 11 7.70 10.39 -6.46
C ASN A 11 6.26 10.65 -6.00
N ALA A 12 5.79 9.84 -5.06
CA ALA A 12 4.43 9.92 -4.53
C ALA A 12 4.11 11.30 -3.93
N ARG A 13 5.10 11.94 -3.27
CA ARG A 13 4.95 13.27 -2.67
C ARG A 13 4.75 14.36 -3.72
N GLU A 14 5.60 14.39 -4.75
CA GLU A 14 5.45 15.32 -5.88
C GLU A 14 4.12 15.11 -6.59
N LEU A 15 3.70 13.86 -6.77
CA LEU A 15 2.42 13.54 -7.39
C LEU A 15 1.25 14.03 -6.54
N ALA A 16 1.28 13.79 -5.23
CA ALA A 16 0.28 14.27 -4.30
C ALA A 16 0.14 15.80 -4.36
N ALA A 17 1.27 16.53 -4.37
CA ALA A 17 1.28 17.99 -4.51
C ALA A 17 0.67 18.46 -5.84
N VAL A 18 1.01 17.80 -6.96
CA VAL A 18 0.43 18.11 -8.29
C VAL A 18 -1.08 17.88 -8.32
N LEU A 19 -1.57 16.90 -7.55
CA LEU A 19 -3.00 16.59 -7.41
C LEU A 19 -3.71 17.46 -6.35
N GLY A 20 -3.02 18.40 -5.70
CA GLY A 20 -3.59 19.28 -4.69
C GLY A 20 -3.85 18.60 -3.33
N LEU A 21 -3.19 17.46 -3.07
CA LEU A 21 -3.28 16.74 -1.81
C LEU A 21 -2.34 17.34 -0.76
N THR A 22 -2.67 17.14 0.52
CA THR A 22 -1.81 17.59 1.62
C THR A 22 -0.56 16.70 1.74
N PRO A 23 0.51 17.18 2.39
CA PRO A 23 1.66 16.34 2.72
C PRO A 23 1.31 15.08 3.52
N ALA A 24 0.28 15.18 4.38
CA ALA A 24 -0.23 14.04 5.16
C ALA A 24 -0.86 12.97 4.26
N ASP A 25 -1.68 13.38 3.29
CA ASP A 25 -2.28 12.46 2.30
C ASP A 25 -1.19 11.75 1.48
N GLY A 26 -0.18 12.50 1.03
CA GLY A 26 0.94 11.94 0.27
C GLY A 26 1.73 10.90 1.08
N LEU A 27 1.98 11.18 2.36
CA LEU A 27 2.64 10.24 3.27
C LEU A 27 1.80 8.97 3.51
N GLU A 28 0.49 9.14 3.72
CA GLU A 28 -0.42 8.01 3.88
C GLU A 28 -0.43 7.11 2.63
N ILE A 29 -0.53 7.71 1.44
CA ILE A 29 -0.51 7.00 0.15
C ILE A 29 0.80 6.21 -0.01
N GLU A 30 1.95 6.84 0.26
CA GLU A 30 3.27 6.22 0.15
C GLU A 30 3.38 4.99 1.08
N ILE A 31 3.11 5.17 2.38
CA ILE A 31 3.18 4.09 3.37
C ILE A 31 2.25 2.93 3.02
N ARG A 32 1.01 3.23 2.61
CA ARG A 32 0.01 2.21 2.28
C ARG A 32 0.36 1.47 0.99
N SER A 33 0.94 2.17 0.00
CA SER A 33 1.45 1.55 -1.21
C SER A 33 2.59 0.58 -0.92
N ASP A 34 3.58 1.00 -0.13
CA ASP A 34 4.71 0.15 0.27
C ASP A 34 4.28 -1.10 1.05
N LEU A 35 3.32 -0.95 1.97
CA LEU A 35 2.72 -2.08 2.68
C LEU A 35 2.03 -3.05 1.72
N ASN A 36 1.21 -2.54 0.81
CA ASN A 36 0.47 -3.38 -0.12
C ASN A 36 1.39 -4.10 -1.11
N ASP A 37 2.42 -3.39 -1.63
CA ASP A 37 3.46 -3.96 -2.47
C ASP A 37 4.14 -5.13 -1.76
N LYS A 38 4.50 -4.95 -0.49
CA LYS A 38 5.17 -6.00 0.27
C LYS A 38 4.29 -7.21 0.52
N ILE A 39 3.00 -7.00 0.80
CA ILE A 39 2.03 -8.10 0.95
C ILE A 39 1.93 -8.89 -0.37
N ILE A 40 1.72 -8.20 -1.49
CA ILE A 40 1.61 -8.81 -2.82
C ILE A 40 2.88 -9.59 -3.17
N GLU A 41 4.05 -9.01 -2.93
CA GLU A 41 5.36 -9.65 -3.15
C GLU A 41 5.44 -10.98 -2.39
N VAL A 42 5.16 -10.97 -1.08
CA VAL A 42 5.30 -12.15 -0.22
C VAL A 42 4.28 -13.23 -0.57
N VAL A 43 3.04 -12.86 -0.85
CA VAL A 43 1.98 -13.79 -1.29
C VAL A 43 2.39 -14.48 -2.59
N ARG A 44 2.87 -13.70 -3.58
CA ARG A 44 3.35 -14.25 -4.87
C ARG A 44 4.56 -15.15 -4.69
N LYS A 45 5.57 -14.71 -3.93
CA LYS A 45 6.79 -15.48 -3.67
C LYS A 45 6.53 -16.83 -3.02
N ARG A 46 5.49 -16.91 -2.18
CA ARG A 46 5.08 -18.14 -1.48
C ARG A 46 4.01 -18.96 -2.21
N GLY A 47 3.47 -18.47 -3.33
CA GLY A 47 2.42 -19.15 -4.08
C GLY A 47 1.12 -19.34 -3.28
N LEU A 48 0.81 -18.42 -2.36
CA LEU A 48 -0.38 -18.54 -1.51
C LEU A 48 -1.66 -18.15 -2.27
N THR A 49 -2.72 -18.91 -2.07
CA THR A 49 -4.06 -18.57 -2.53
C THR A 49 -4.70 -17.50 -1.65
N HIS A 50 -5.72 -16.82 -2.17
CA HIS A 50 -6.46 -15.80 -1.42
C HIS A 50 -7.10 -16.38 -0.14
N ASP A 51 -7.55 -17.63 -0.18
CA ASP A 51 -8.17 -18.30 0.97
C ASP A 51 -7.14 -18.62 2.06
N GLN A 52 -5.94 -19.10 1.68
CA GLN A 52 -4.85 -19.35 2.63
C GLN A 52 -4.42 -18.07 3.34
N VAL A 53 -4.27 -16.97 2.61
CA VAL A 53 -3.93 -15.66 3.22
C VAL A 53 -5.04 -15.21 4.17
N ALA A 54 -6.30 -15.37 3.78
CA ALA A 54 -7.45 -14.99 4.63
C ALA A 54 -7.47 -15.76 5.95
N ARG A 55 -7.18 -17.07 5.91
CA ARG A 55 -7.07 -17.92 7.11
C ARG A 55 -5.90 -17.51 8.00
N LEU A 56 -4.72 -17.29 7.42
CA LEU A 56 -3.52 -16.86 8.16
C LEU A 56 -3.71 -15.49 8.82
N ALA A 57 -4.38 -14.56 8.13
CA ALA A 57 -4.60 -13.20 8.59
C ALA A 57 -5.89 -13.01 9.41
N HIS A 58 -6.65 -14.08 9.67
CA HIS A 58 -7.93 -14.05 10.37
C HIS A 58 -8.87 -12.95 9.83
N THR A 59 -8.99 -12.87 8.51
CA THR A 59 -9.83 -11.87 7.82
C THR A 59 -10.63 -12.51 6.69
N SER A 60 -11.53 -11.74 6.07
CA SER A 60 -12.36 -12.27 4.98
C SER A 60 -11.57 -12.40 3.68
N ARG A 61 -11.88 -13.43 2.89
CA ARG A 61 -11.31 -13.63 1.55
C ARG A 61 -11.54 -12.41 0.64
N THR A 62 -12.69 -11.73 0.77
CA THR A 62 -12.99 -10.52 0.01
C THR A 62 -12.00 -9.39 0.31
N ARG A 63 -11.66 -9.16 1.58
CA ARG A 63 -10.66 -8.15 1.97
C ARG A 63 -9.27 -8.50 1.41
N VAL A 64 -8.89 -9.79 1.44
CA VAL A 64 -7.64 -10.25 0.82
C VAL A 64 -7.63 -10.01 -0.69
N THR A 65 -8.72 -10.36 -1.39
CA THR A 65 -8.83 -10.09 -2.83
C THR A 65 -8.70 -8.60 -3.14
N ALA A 66 -9.30 -7.73 -2.34
CA ALA A 66 -9.19 -6.28 -2.49
C ALA A 66 -7.73 -5.81 -2.36
N ILE A 67 -7.02 -6.26 -1.32
CA ILE A 67 -5.58 -6.01 -1.10
C ILE A 67 -4.76 -6.46 -2.32
N LEU A 68 -4.91 -7.72 -2.74
CA LEU A 68 -4.12 -8.30 -3.83
C LEU A 68 -4.41 -7.65 -5.20
N ASN A 69 -5.60 -7.06 -5.37
CA ASN A 69 -5.97 -6.30 -6.56
C ASN A 69 -5.65 -4.80 -6.45
N ARG A 70 -4.96 -4.36 -5.39
CA ARG A 70 -4.67 -2.94 -5.09
C ARG A 70 -5.92 -2.06 -4.92
N ASN A 71 -7.07 -2.67 -4.65
CA ASN A 71 -8.28 -1.95 -4.27
C ASN A 71 -8.34 -1.82 -2.75
N THR A 72 -7.66 -0.82 -2.21
CA THR A 72 -7.45 -0.68 -0.76
C THR A 72 -8.23 0.45 -0.11
N GLN A 73 -9.21 1.06 -0.79
CA GLN A 73 -9.94 2.22 -0.26
C GLN A 73 -10.61 1.91 1.09
N ASP A 74 -11.28 0.75 1.21
CA ASP A 74 -11.96 0.31 2.44
C ASP A 74 -11.10 -0.59 3.36
N ILE A 75 -9.80 -0.68 3.09
CA ILE A 75 -8.86 -1.49 3.86
C ILE A 75 -8.11 -0.58 4.81
N SER A 76 -8.13 -0.85 6.11
CA SER A 76 -7.32 -0.08 7.06
C SER A 76 -5.84 -0.44 6.96
N THR A 77 -4.96 0.52 7.27
CA THR A 77 -3.52 0.29 7.39
C THR A 77 -3.21 -0.76 8.47
N ASP A 78 -3.98 -0.77 9.56
CA ASP A 78 -3.92 -1.81 10.60
C ASP A 78 -4.13 -3.23 10.04
N LEU A 79 -5.15 -3.41 9.19
CA LEU A 79 -5.40 -4.71 8.58
C LEU A 79 -4.25 -5.13 7.66
N MET A 80 -3.69 -4.20 6.89
CA MET A 80 -2.50 -4.48 6.07
C MET A 80 -1.31 -4.94 6.92
N LEU A 81 -1.05 -4.27 8.04
CA LEU A 81 0.02 -4.65 8.97
C LEU A 81 -0.22 -6.04 9.58
N ARG A 82 -1.45 -6.36 9.98
CA ARG A 82 -1.80 -7.71 10.48
C ARG A 82 -1.63 -8.79 9.42
N VAL A 83 -2.06 -8.53 8.19
CA VAL A 83 -1.84 -9.45 7.05
C VAL A 83 -0.34 -9.68 6.84
N LEU A 84 0.46 -8.61 6.81
CA LEU A 84 1.91 -8.70 6.64
C LEU A 84 2.59 -9.50 7.77
N ALA A 85 2.18 -9.27 9.01
CA ALA A 85 2.66 -10.01 10.18
C ALA A 85 2.27 -11.49 10.15
N SER A 86 1.04 -11.81 9.76
CA SER A 86 0.57 -13.20 9.55
C SER A 86 1.31 -13.92 8.42
N LEU A 87 1.87 -13.17 7.48
CA LEU A 87 2.80 -13.68 6.47
C LEU A 87 4.24 -13.80 7.02
N GLY A 88 4.47 -13.59 8.32
CA GLY A 88 5.79 -13.72 8.94
C GLY A 88 6.76 -12.61 8.54
N VAL A 89 6.25 -11.44 8.15
CA VAL A 89 7.07 -10.26 7.84
C VAL A 89 6.84 -9.21 8.91
N GLN A 90 7.92 -8.80 9.58
CA GLN A 90 7.88 -7.74 10.57
C GLN A 90 8.15 -6.38 9.91
N ALA A 91 7.24 -5.43 10.08
CA ALA A 91 7.47 -4.03 9.71
C ALA A 91 8.32 -3.34 10.81
N LYS A 92 9.31 -2.53 10.38
CA LYS A 92 10.11 -1.69 11.28
C LYS A 92 9.85 -0.22 10.96
N LEU A 93 9.26 0.50 11.91
CA LEU A 93 9.03 1.93 11.78
C LEU A 93 10.28 2.71 12.17
N ARG A 94 10.56 3.78 11.42
CA ARG A 94 11.58 4.78 11.74
C ARG A 94 10.91 6.14 11.66
N PHE A 95 11.03 6.92 12.73
CA PHE A 95 10.45 8.26 12.79
C PHE A 95 11.45 9.31 12.32
N ARG A 96 10.94 10.32 11.61
CA ARG A 96 11.67 11.49 11.14
C ARG A 96 10.73 12.69 11.21
N THR A 97 11.30 13.88 11.32
CA THR A 97 10.52 15.13 11.28
C THR A 97 9.81 15.25 9.94
N ALA A 98 8.51 15.55 9.97
CA ALA A 98 7.78 15.95 8.78
C ALA A 98 8.21 17.37 8.41
N ALA A 99 8.81 17.53 7.23
CA ALA A 99 9.22 18.82 6.67
C ALA A 99 8.12 19.35 5.75
#